data_AF-A0A7Y3HZR5-F1
#
_entry.id   AF-A0A7Y3HZR5-F1
#
_cell.length_a   1.000
_cell.length_b   1.000
_cell.length_c   1.000
_cell.angle_alpha   90.00
_cell.angle_beta   90.00
_cell.angle_gamma   90.00
#
_symmetry.space_group_name_H-M   'P 1'
#
loop_
_entity.id
_entity.type
_entity.pdbx_description
1 polymer ?
#
loop_
_entity_poly.entity_id
_entity_poly.type
_entity_poly.pdbx_seq_one_letter_code
_entity_poly.pdbx_strand_id
1 'polypeptide(L)'
;MGLHKLLRIVAIVLGILGAVFMALIWTGSESGINGLAYTAYITLGIVLVLVLIFVLKGIFEGNIKKTLISIGAFLVVVAVSYGLATGTEQLLQDGTTLSEGGSRWVGAGLYTFYILAIVAIGSMVLSGFKKLTSR
;
A
#
# COMPACT_ATOMS: atom_id res chain seq x y z
N MET A 1 -13.45 22.92 6.53
CA MET A 1 -12.53 23.63 7.44
C MET A 1 -12.39 22.94 8.81
N GLY A 2 -13.45 22.35 9.39
CA GLY A 2 -13.37 21.68 10.70
C GLY A 2 -12.52 20.39 10.74
N LEU A 3 -12.69 19.48 9.78
CA LEU A 3 -12.00 18.18 9.78
C LEU A 3 -10.47 18.31 9.71
N HIS A 4 -9.95 19.16 8.81
CA HIS A 4 -8.51 19.40 8.70
C HIS A 4 -7.93 19.96 10.02
N LYS A 5 -8.67 20.85 10.69
CA LYS A 5 -8.24 21.43 11.97
C LYS A 5 -8.23 20.38 13.08
N LEU A 6 -9.25 19.52 13.13
CA LEU A 6 -9.34 18.41 14.08
C LEU A 6 -8.20 17.40 13.86
N LEU A 7 -7.99 16.93 12.62
CA LEU A 7 -6.94 15.97 12.29
C LEU A 7 -5.55 16.51 12.60
N ARG A 8 -5.31 17.80 12.34
CA ARG A 8 -4.05 18.45 12.70
C ARG A 8 -3.81 18.42 14.22
N ILE A 9 -4.84 18.71 15.01
CA ILE A 9 -4.75 18.68 16.47
C ILE A 9 -4.46 17.25 16.95
N VAL A 10 -5.20 16.25 16.45
CA VAL A 10 -4.99 14.85 16.80
C VAL A 10 -3.57 14.38 16.43
N ALA A 11 -3.07 14.75 15.25
CA ALA A 11 -1.72 14.41 14.82
C ALA A 11 -0.64 15.04 15.71
N ILE A 12 -0.82 16.31 16.13
CA ILE A 12 0.10 16.97 17.06
C ILE A 12 0.10 16.27 18.41
N VAL A 13 -1.08 15.92 18.94
CA VAL A 13 -1.19 15.22 20.24
C VAL A 13 -0.53 13.84 20.18
N LEU A 14 -0.78 13.06 19.12
CA LEU A 14 -0.13 11.75 18.95
C LEU A 14 1.38 11.87 18.76
N GLY A 15 1.85 12.91 18.07
CA GLY A 15 3.28 13.21 17.94
C GLY A 15 3.94 13.53 19.27
N ILE A 16 3.28 14.34 20.11
CA ILE A 16 3.76 14.65 21.47
C ILE A 16 3.78 13.39 22.33
N LEU A 17 2.72 12.57 22.29
CA LEU A 17 2.67 11.29 23.01
C LEU A 17 3.81 10.36 22.58
N GLY A 18 4.06 10.23 21.28
CA GLY A 18 5.17 9.45 20.75
C GLY A 18 6.52 9.93 21.25
N ALA A 19 6.76 11.24 21.25
CA ALA A 19 8.00 11.82 21.77
C ALA A 19 8.18 11.60 23.28
N VAL A 20 7.11 11.72 24.06
CA VAL A 20 7.12 11.45 25.51
C VAL A 20 7.42 9.98 25.79
N PHE A 21 6.75 9.05 25.12
CA PHE A 21 7.02 7.62 25.29
C PHE A 21 8.43 7.24 24.81
N MET A 22 8.95 7.88 23.77
CA MET A 22 10.33 7.70 23.33
C MET A 22 11.34 8.19 24.38
N ALA A 23 11.10 9.33 25.01
CA ALA A 23 11.93 9.82 26.12
C ALA A 23 11.88 8.88 27.34
N LEU A 24 10.72 8.28 27.63
CA LEU A 24 10.55 7.26 28.68
C LEU A 24 11.30 5.95 28.38
N ILE A 25 11.49 5.60 27.10
CA ILE A 25 12.33 4.46 26.71
C ILE A 25 13.79 4.74 27.02
N TRP A 26 14.28 5.97 26.80
CA TRP A 26 15.66 6.36 27.14
C TRP A 26 15.96 6.26 28.64
N THR A 27 14.95 6.41 29.50
CA THR A 27 15.09 6.19 30.94
C THR A 27 14.98 4.73 31.37
N GLY A 28 14.85 3.78 30.43
CA GLY A 28 14.79 2.35 30.70
C GLY A 28 13.43 1.84 31.18
N SER A 29 12.34 2.58 30.95
CA SER A 29 11.00 2.18 31.41
C SER A 29 10.29 1.28 30.38
N GLU A 30 9.81 0.11 30.81
CA GLU A 30 9.00 -0.78 29.96
C GLU A 30 7.67 -0.14 29.55
N SER A 31 7.12 0.75 30.39
CA SER A 31 5.94 1.56 30.08
C SER A 31 6.14 2.45 28.85
N GLY A 32 7.37 2.90 28.59
CA GLY A 32 7.72 3.67 27.38
C GLY A 32 7.57 2.84 26.11
N ILE A 33 7.98 1.58 26.14
CA ILE A 33 7.90 0.66 24.99
C ILE A 33 6.43 0.36 24.66
N ASN A 34 5.65 -0.01 25.68
CA ASN A 34 4.23 -0.30 25.50
C ASN A 34 3.45 0.95 25.06
N GLY A 35 3.73 2.11 25.67
CA GLY A 35 3.08 3.37 25.31
C GLY A 35 3.38 3.82 23.88
N LEU A 36 4.61 3.62 23.40
CA LEU A 36 4.98 3.91 22.01
C LEU A 36 4.26 2.96 21.04
N ALA A 37 4.21 1.66 21.35
CA ALA A 37 3.51 0.67 20.53
C ALA A 37 2.01 0.99 20.42
N TYR A 38 1.33 1.30 21.53
CA TYR A 38 -0.07 1.70 21.50
C TYR A 38 -0.29 2.99 20.69
N THR A 39 0.60 3.98 20.82
CA THR A 39 0.52 5.22 20.04
C THR A 39 0.63 4.94 18.53
N ALA A 40 1.52 4.02 18.14
CA ALA A 40 1.65 3.57 16.75
C ALA A 40 0.39 2.86 16.25
N TYR A 41 -0.17 1.93 17.03
CA TYR A 41 -1.40 1.23 16.65
C TYR A 41 -2.62 2.17 16.53
N ILE A 42 -2.76 3.13 17.45
CA ILE A 42 -3.82 4.15 17.38
C ILE A 42 -3.66 4.99 16.11
N THR A 43 -2.44 5.42 15.81
CA THR A 43 -2.14 6.21 14.60
C THR A 43 -2.48 5.41 13.35
N LEU A 44 -2.04 4.15 13.28
CA LEU A 44 -2.36 3.25 12.17
C LEU A 44 -3.87 3.05 12.02
N GLY A 45 -4.59 2.84 13.13
CA GLY A 45 -6.04 2.71 13.13
C GLY A 45 -6.74 3.95 12.58
N ILE A 46 -6.34 5.16 13.02
CA ILE A 46 -6.89 6.43 12.52
C ILE A 46 -6.62 6.56 11.01
N VAL A 47 -5.40 6.28 10.56
CA VAL A 47 -5.04 6.36 9.14
C VAL A 47 -5.87 5.38 8.32
N LEU A 48 -6.03 4.13 8.76
CA LEU A 48 -6.86 3.15 8.06
C LEU A 48 -8.31 3.62 7.92
N VAL A 49 -8.91 4.12 9.01
CA VAL A 49 -10.29 4.62 8.99
C VAL A 49 -10.43 5.80 8.02
N LEU A 50 -9.50 6.76 8.07
CA LEU A 50 -9.53 7.92 7.18
C LEU A 50 -9.36 7.51 5.72
N VAL A 51 -8.40 6.63 5.43
CA VAL A 51 -8.18 6.11 4.07
C VAL A 51 -9.45 5.43 3.56
N LEU A 52 -10.08 4.56 4.36
CA LEU A 52 -11.34 3.93 3.97
C LEU A 52 -12.43 4.96 3.67
N ILE A 53 -12.64 5.94 4.54
CA ILE A 53 -13.65 7.00 4.34
C ILE A 53 -13.34 7.80 3.07
N PHE A 54 -12.11 8.25 2.88
CA PHE A 54 -11.73 9.08 1.74
C PHE A 54 -11.75 8.31 0.43
N VAL A 55 -11.33 7.05 0.42
CA VAL A 55 -11.40 6.18 -0.77
C VAL A 55 -12.84 5.94 -1.15
N LEU A 56 -13.70 5.51 -0.20
CA LEU A 56 -15.11 5.27 -0.48
C LEU A 56 -15.79 6.55 -0.97
N LYS A 57 -15.60 7.67 -0.26
CA LYS A 57 -16.13 8.96 -0.66
C LYS A 57 -15.67 9.35 -2.06
N GLY A 58 -14.39 9.21 -2.37
CA GLY A 58 -13.83 9.51 -3.69
C GLY A 58 -14.39 8.61 -4.80
N ILE A 59 -14.68 7.34 -4.51
CA ILE A 59 -15.32 6.43 -5.47
C ILE A 59 -16.77 6.83 -5.75
N PHE A 60 -17.54 7.21 -4.72
CA PHE A 60 -18.95 7.61 -4.86
C PHE A 60 -19.13 9.00 -5.49
N GLU A 61 -18.24 9.95 -5.22
CA GLU A 61 -18.26 11.28 -5.83
C GLU A 61 -17.73 11.26 -7.28
N GLY A 62 -16.87 10.27 -7.59
CA GLY A 62 -16.25 10.12 -8.90
C GLY A 62 -17.05 9.30 -9.91
N ASN A 63 -16.43 9.03 -11.06
CA ASN A 63 -17.01 8.15 -12.06
C ASN A 63 -16.77 6.68 -11.68
N ILE A 64 -17.71 6.10 -10.93
CA ILE A 64 -17.61 4.73 -10.43
C ILE A 64 -17.38 3.69 -11.54
N LYS A 65 -17.94 3.92 -12.74
CA LYS A 65 -17.74 3.03 -13.89
C LYS A 65 -16.28 3.02 -14.32
N LYS A 66 -15.64 4.18 -14.44
CA LYS A 66 -14.20 4.26 -14.80
C LYS A 66 -13.32 3.62 -13.72
N THR A 67 -13.62 3.87 -12.45
CA THR A 67 -12.90 3.25 -11.34
C THR A 67 -13.04 1.73 -11.35
N LEU A 68 -14.24 1.22 -11.58
CA LEU A 68 -14.49 -0.21 -11.67
C LEU A 68 -13.81 -0.85 -12.87
N ILE A 69 -13.76 -0.16 -14.01
CA ILE A 69 -13.00 -0.60 -15.19
C ILE A 69 -11.50 -0.66 -14.86
N SER A 70 -10.93 0.34 -14.19
CA SER A 70 -9.51 0.31 -13.82
C SER A 70 -9.18 -0.82 -12.84
N ILE A 71 -10.06 -1.05 -11.85
CA ILE A 71 -9.90 -2.16 -10.90
C ILE A 71 -10.04 -3.50 -11.62
N GLY A 72 -11.05 -3.64 -12.49
CA GLY A 72 -11.27 -4.84 -13.27
C GLY A 72 -10.08 -5.16 -14.19
N ALA A 73 -9.55 -4.15 -14.90
CA ALA A 73 -8.36 -4.32 -15.73
C ALA A 73 -7.14 -4.76 -14.92
N PHE A 74 -6.92 -4.16 -13.75
CA PHE A 74 -5.86 -4.58 -12.83
C PHE A 74 -6.04 -6.03 -12.36
N LEU A 75 -7.26 -6.42 -11.95
CA LEU A 75 -7.56 -7.77 -11.53
C LEU A 75 -7.38 -8.80 -12.64
N VAL A 76 -7.69 -8.46 -13.89
CA VAL A 76 -7.42 -9.32 -15.04
C VAL A 76 -5.91 -9.57 -15.19
N VAL A 77 -5.08 -8.53 -15.06
CA VAL A 77 -3.61 -8.68 -15.10
C VAL A 77 -3.13 -9.59 -13.97
N VAL A 78 -3.65 -9.42 -12.75
CA VAL A 78 -3.32 -10.27 -11.61
C VAL A 78 -3.73 -11.72 -11.85
N ALA A 79 -4.93 -11.96 -12.38
CA ALA A 79 -5.42 -13.30 -12.68
C ALA A 79 -4.56 -14.01 -13.74
N VAL A 80 -4.20 -13.30 -14.82
CA VAL A 80 -3.28 -13.81 -15.84
C VAL A 80 -1.91 -14.11 -15.23
N SER A 81 -1.39 -13.19 -14.39
CA SER A 81 -0.10 -13.36 -13.73
C SER A 81 -0.08 -14.55 -12.77
N TYR A 82 -1.17 -14.79 -12.04
CA TYR A 82 -1.31 -15.94 -11.15
C TYR A 82 -1.43 -17.26 -11.93
N GLY A 83 -2.06 -17.23 -13.11
CA GLY A 83 -2.11 -18.35 -14.05
C GLY A 83 -0.73 -18.71 -14.61
N LEU A 84 0.09 -17.70 -14.91
CA LEU A 84 1.47 -17.86 -15.38
C LEU A 84 2.44 -18.25 -14.27
N ALA A 85 2.16 -17.85 -13.03
CA ALA A 85 2.98 -18.17 -11.88
C ALA A 85 2.92 -19.66 -11.54
N THR A 86 4.11 -20.27 -11.50
CA THR A 86 4.30 -21.62 -10.95
C THR A 86 4.88 -21.49 -9.56
N GLY A 87 4.33 -22.23 -8.59
CA GLY A 87 4.90 -22.33 -7.26
C GLY A 87 5.70 -23.62 -7.15
N THR A 88 6.95 -23.51 -6.72
CA THR A 88 7.73 -24.66 -6.24
C THR A 88 8.08 -24.42 -4.78
N GLU A 89 8.09 -25.48 -3.97
CA GLU A 89 8.63 -25.38 -2.61
C GLU A 89 10.08 -24.95 -2.68
N GLN A 90 10.40 -23.84 -2.02
CA GLN A 90 11.75 -23.29 -2.02
C GLN A 90 12.26 -23.22 -0.58
N LEU A 91 13.45 -23.76 -0.36
CA LEU A 91 14.14 -23.56 0.92
C LEU A 91 14.63 -22.11 0.97
N LEU A 92 14.21 -21.35 1.99
CA LEU A 92 14.69 -19.99 2.22
C LEU A 92 16.10 -20.03 2.85
N GLN A 93 16.82 -18.91 2.73
CA GLN A 93 18.14 -18.73 3.36
C GLN A 93 18.13 -18.92 4.88
N ASP A 94 16.96 -18.72 5.51
CA ASP A 94 16.76 -18.91 6.96
C ASP A 94 16.42 -20.37 7.34
N GLY A 95 16.48 -21.31 6.39
CA GLY A 95 16.19 -22.73 6.61
C GLY A 95 14.69 -23.08 6.69
N THR A 96 13.80 -22.09 6.57
CA THR A 96 12.34 -22.29 6.49
C THR A 96 11.92 -22.62 5.05
N THR A 97 10.88 -23.42 4.87
CA THR A 97 10.34 -23.74 3.53
C THR A 97 9.27 -22.73 3.14
N LEU A 98 9.41 -22.11 1.95
CA LEU A 98 8.29 -21.41 1.32
C LEU A 98 7.35 -22.47 0.76
N SER A 99 6.13 -22.52 1.29
CA SER A 99 5.07 -23.35 0.71
C SER A 99 4.86 -23.00 -0.77
N GLU A 100 4.52 -24.00 -1.59
CA GLU A 100 4.20 -23.84 -3.02
C GLU A 100 3.21 -22.70 -3.25
N GLY A 101 2.21 -22.55 -2.38
CA GLY A 101 1.23 -21.48 -2.46
C GLY A 101 1.84 -20.09 -2.28
N GLY A 102 2.71 -19.93 -1.28
CA GLY A 102 3.42 -18.67 -1.02
C GLY A 102 4.36 -18.31 -2.18
N SER A 103 5.12 -19.29 -2.66
CA SER A 103 6.01 -19.16 -3.83
C SER A 103 5.25 -18.72 -5.07
N ARG A 104 4.06 -19.31 -5.32
CA ARG A 104 3.21 -18.94 -6.44
C ARG A 104 2.68 -17.51 -6.35
N TRP A 105 2.25 -17.06 -5.17
CA TRP A 105 1.77 -15.69 -4.97
C TRP A 105 2.88 -14.64 -5.16
N VAL A 106 4.10 -14.94 -4.70
CA VAL A 106 5.27 -14.08 -4.92
C VAL A 106 5.58 -14.01 -6.43
N GLY A 107 5.61 -15.15 -7.11
CA GLY A 107 5.78 -15.20 -8.58
C GLY A 107 4.68 -14.45 -9.33
N ALA A 108 3.42 -14.59 -8.91
CA ALA A 108 2.29 -13.86 -9.48
C ALA A 108 2.45 -12.34 -9.32
N GLY A 109 2.91 -11.88 -8.14
CA GLY A 109 3.21 -10.47 -7.89
C GLY A 109 4.31 -9.93 -8.80
N LEU A 110 5.39 -10.70 -9.00
CA LEU A 110 6.47 -10.37 -9.94
C LEU A 110 5.96 -10.28 -11.38
N TYR A 111 5.19 -11.27 -11.86
CA TYR A 111 4.61 -11.23 -13.20
C TYR A 111 3.65 -10.05 -13.39
N THR A 112 2.81 -9.75 -12.40
CA THR A 112 1.92 -8.56 -12.44
C THR A 112 2.73 -7.28 -12.57
N PHE A 113 3.78 -7.14 -11.76
CA PHE A 113 4.67 -5.98 -11.83
C PHE A 113 5.33 -5.85 -13.20
N TYR A 114 5.89 -6.93 -13.74
CA TYR A 114 6.57 -6.90 -15.04
C TYR A 114 5.62 -6.56 -16.19
N ILE A 115 4.43 -7.14 -16.21
CA ILE A 115 3.41 -6.83 -17.24
C ILE A 115 3.03 -5.35 -17.17
N LEU A 116 2.71 -4.84 -15.97
CA LEU A 116 2.34 -3.44 -15.80
C LEU A 116 3.49 -2.49 -16.12
N ALA A 117 4.74 -2.85 -15.78
CA ALA A 117 5.92 -2.07 -16.10
C ALA A 117 6.13 -1.94 -17.61
N ILE A 118 6.02 -3.04 -18.36
CA ILE A 118 6.13 -3.02 -19.83
C ILE A 118 5.02 -2.16 -20.44
N VAL A 119 3.77 -2.33 -19.99
CA VAL A 119 2.63 -1.53 -20.45
C VAL A 119 2.84 -0.05 -20.15
N ALA A 120 3.33 0.30 -18.96
CA ALA A 120 3.59 1.67 -18.57
C ALA A 120 4.69 2.32 -19.42
N ILE A 121 5.84 1.64 -19.57
CA ILE A 121 6.96 2.12 -20.38
C ILE A 121 6.51 2.29 -21.84
N GLY A 122 5.86 1.28 -22.42
CA GLY A 122 5.34 1.35 -23.78
C GLY A 122 4.36 2.51 -23.99
N SER A 123 3.46 2.72 -23.03
CA SER A 123 2.50 3.84 -23.06
C SER A 123 3.19 5.20 -23.01
N MET A 124 4.23 5.35 -22.17
CA MET A 124 5.01 6.59 -22.08
C MET A 124 5.78 6.88 -23.36
N VAL A 125 6.40 5.86 -23.96
CA VAL A 125 7.13 6.00 -25.23
C VAL A 125 6.17 6.41 -26.35
N LEU A 126 5.05 5.70 -26.52
CA LEU A 126 4.05 6.02 -27.54
C LEU A 126 3.46 7.43 -27.36
N SER A 127 3.15 7.81 -26.11
CA SER A 127 2.68 9.15 -25.79
C SER A 127 3.74 10.22 -26.09
N GLY A 128 5.02 9.92 -25.82
CA GLY A 128 6.15 10.80 -26.13
C GLY A 128 6.32 11.02 -27.63
N PHE A 129 6.34 9.94 -28.43
CA PHE A 129 6.42 10.01 -29.89
C PHE A 129 5.24 10.76 -30.49
N LYS A 130 4.01 10.46 -30.05
CA LYS A 130 2.81 11.14 -30.57
C LYS A 130 2.85 12.65 -30.32
N LYS A 131 3.40 13.08 -29.18
CA LYS A 131 3.55 14.49 -28.83
C LYS A 131 4.60 15.22 -29.67
N LEU A 132 5.62 14.51 -30.16
CA LEU A 132 6.64 15.03 -31.07
C LEU A 132 6.12 15.12 -32.51
N THR A 133 5.32 14.15 -32.96
CA THR A 133 4.80 14.09 -34.33
C THR A 133 3.51 14.89 -34.53
N SER A 134 2.70 15.12 -33.49
CA SER A 134 1.45 15.92 -33.61
C SER A 134 1.66 17.43 -33.44
N ARG A 135 2.86 17.94 -33.74
CA ARG A 135 3.14 19.37 -33.88
C ARG A 135 2.97 19.81 -35.32
#